data_AF-A0A222FC67-F1
#
_entry.id   AF-A0A222FC67-F1
#
_cell.length_a   1.000
_cell.length_b   1.000
_cell.length_c   1.000
_cell.angle_alpha   90.00
_cell.angle_beta   90.00
_cell.angle_gamma   90.00
#
_symmetry.space_group_name_H-M   'P 1'
#
loop_
_entity.id
_entity.type
_entity.pdbx_description
1 polymer ?
#
loop_
_entity_poly.entity_id
_entity_poly.type
_entity_poly.pdbx_seq_one_letter_code
_entity_poly.pdbx_strand_id
1 'polypeptide(L)'
;MSEEAINLEVRRSRRAGGREARRAARMAPLAEDIRPIRPGMPGGHYKPLTDAGVARIHQAALEALETIGLSQAPETGVEIMTAAGAVQGDDGRLRFPRSLVEDMLAVAGRNITLHARDPKHDLHLTGSNVHYGTAGAAVHVVDPVTLAYRESTAQDLYDAARLVDNLDNIHFYQRTMVCRDVLDNKEMDLNTLYGCLAGTRKHVGTSFSDPSHVADCFELIYMVAGGEDKWLERPFVSNSNCFVVPPMKFATESCMVLEDCVRRGMPMLLLSAGQAGATAPAPVALAIVQAVAECLAGLVYVNAIRKGAPAIFGTWPFVSDLRTGAMSGGSAEQALLTAGCAQMHRFYDLPGGAASGISDSKLPDMQAGWEQGMTNALAGLAGLNMCYEAVGIHASLLGFCLESLVLGDDLLGQAMRLVRGIDVTEDSTSIDVMKDICVDGPGHYLGSAQTLGLMQTEYVYPSVANRMSPKEWAEAEKPVLLDTAIARKNEILAAAGNVVDPEIDRAIRDRFNIFFQ
;
A
#
# COMPACT_ATOMS: atom_id res chain seq x y z
N MET A 1 18.08 -50.58 -69.78
CA MET A 1 19.19 -50.06 -68.95
C MET A 1 19.05 -48.54 -69.01
N SER A 2 18.65 -47.77 -68.00
CA SER A 2 18.53 -47.88 -66.52
C SER A 2 17.53 -46.77 -66.11
N GLU A 3 16.52 -47.01 -65.26
CA GLU A 3 16.47 -46.73 -63.81
C GLU A 3 16.95 -45.35 -63.34
N GLU A 4 16.04 -44.60 -62.69
CA GLU A 4 16.10 -43.34 -61.88
C GLU A 4 15.07 -42.30 -62.39
N ALA A 5 14.10 -41.74 -61.65
CA ALA A 5 13.78 -41.76 -60.23
C ALA A 5 12.28 -41.45 -60.01
N ILE A 6 11.62 -42.22 -59.13
CA ILE A 6 10.32 -41.95 -58.52
C ILE A 6 10.59 -41.56 -57.06
N ASN A 7 10.17 -40.36 -56.66
CA ASN A 7 9.65 -39.94 -55.34
C ASN A 7 10.03 -38.49 -55.05
N LEU A 8 9.08 -37.58 -55.21
CA LEU A 8 9.14 -36.28 -54.56
C LEU A 8 8.24 -36.34 -53.33
N GLU A 9 8.90 -36.42 -52.19
CA GLU A 9 8.34 -36.42 -50.84
C GLU A 9 7.37 -35.27 -50.60
N VAL A 10 6.26 -35.63 -49.95
CA VAL A 10 5.35 -34.72 -49.24
C VAL A 10 6.15 -33.95 -48.18
N ARG A 11 6.58 -32.73 -48.50
CA ARG A 11 7.08 -31.77 -47.52
C ARG A 11 5.94 -31.39 -46.57
N ARG A 12 5.97 -31.97 -45.37
CA ARG A 12 5.19 -31.52 -44.20
C ARG A 12 5.41 -30.02 -44.00
N SER A 13 4.35 -29.25 -44.24
CA SER A 13 4.15 -27.90 -43.74
C SER A 13 4.42 -27.87 -42.23
N ARG A 14 5.55 -27.26 -41.82
CA ARG A 14 5.85 -26.96 -40.42
C ARG A 14 4.94 -25.81 -39.99
N ARG A 15 3.90 -26.15 -39.22
CA ARG A 15 2.91 -25.27 -38.59
C ARG A 15 3.56 -24.04 -37.94
N ALA A 16 3.30 -22.85 -38.49
CA ALA A 16 3.56 -21.56 -37.85
C ALA A 16 2.78 -21.36 -36.53
N GLY A 17 1.66 -22.07 -36.35
CA GLY A 17 0.81 -21.95 -35.15
C GLY A 17 1.43 -22.47 -33.85
N GLY A 18 2.55 -23.21 -33.87
CA GLY A 18 3.16 -23.73 -32.63
C GLY A 18 3.90 -22.66 -31.81
N ARG A 19 4.35 -21.56 -32.42
CA ARG A 19 5.00 -20.45 -31.70
C ARG A 19 3.95 -19.53 -31.08
N GLU A 20 2.88 -19.24 -31.81
CA GLU A 20 1.73 -18.48 -31.30
C GLU A 20 0.98 -19.23 -30.21
N ALA A 21 0.71 -20.54 -30.37
CA ALA A 21 0.08 -21.34 -29.33
C ALA A 21 0.93 -21.43 -28.05
N ARG A 22 2.27 -21.51 -28.17
CA ARG A 22 3.18 -21.45 -27.01
C ARG A 22 3.26 -20.05 -26.41
N ARG A 23 3.14 -19.00 -27.22
CA ARG A 23 3.07 -17.60 -26.74
C ARG A 23 1.75 -17.36 -25.99
N ALA A 24 0.63 -17.83 -26.51
CA ALA A 24 -0.68 -17.77 -25.89
C ALA A 24 -0.78 -18.62 -24.61
N ALA A 25 -0.23 -19.85 -24.61
CA ALA A 25 -0.16 -20.68 -23.40
C ALA A 25 0.74 -20.06 -22.31
N ARG A 26 1.80 -19.33 -22.69
CA ARG A 26 2.61 -18.53 -21.76
C ARG A 26 1.92 -17.25 -21.30
N MET A 27 0.94 -16.75 -22.05
CA MET A 27 0.13 -15.59 -21.63
C MET A 27 -1.05 -16.00 -20.75
N ALA A 28 -1.33 -17.30 -20.58
CA ALA A 28 -2.34 -17.76 -19.66
C ALA A 28 -1.92 -17.43 -18.22
N PRO A 29 -2.82 -16.90 -17.37
CA PRO A 29 -2.52 -16.61 -15.99
C PRO A 29 -2.05 -17.89 -15.27
N LEU A 30 -0.91 -17.80 -14.59
CA LEU A 30 -0.48 -18.86 -13.68
C LEU A 30 -1.46 -18.97 -12.51
N ALA A 31 -1.59 -20.19 -11.97
CA ALA A 31 -2.17 -20.40 -10.65
C ALA A 31 -1.42 -19.56 -9.61
N GLU A 32 -2.13 -19.04 -8.62
CA GLU A 32 -1.63 -18.01 -7.71
C GLU A 32 -0.46 -18.50 -6.82
N ASP A 33 -0.47 -19.78 -6.48
CA ASP A 33 0.53 -20.44 -5.65
C ASP A 33 1.89 -20.61 -6.35
N ILE A 34 1.89 -20.69 -7.68
CA ILE A 34 3.10 -20.83 -8.52
C ILE A 34 3.57 -19.51 -9.13
N ARG A 35 2.89 -18.39 -8.85
CA ARG A 35 3.34 -17.06 -9.30
C ARG A 35 4.67 -16.69 -8.65
N PRO A 36 5.54 -15.96 -9.37
CA PRO A 36 6.86 -15.60 -8.86
C PRO A 36 6.79 -14.59 -7.72
N ILE A 37 5.69 -13.86 -7.61
CA ILE A 37 5.37 -12.87 -6.58
C ILE A 37 3.85 -12.90 -6.31
N ARG A 38 3.44 -12.55 -5.08
CA ARG A 38 2.04 -12.41 -4.67
C ARG A 38 1.92 -11.45 -3.47
N PRO A 39 0.73 -10.87 -3.20
CA PRO A 39 0.49 -10.14 -1.96
C PRO A 39 0.83 -10.98 -0.72
N GLY A 40 1.32 -10.31 0.33
CA GLY A 40 1.53 -10.95 1.63
C GLY A 40 2.74 -11.87 1.70
N MET A 41 3.73 -11.73 0.81
CA MET A 41 5.01 -12.43 1.00
C MET A 41 5.73 -11.93 2.27
N PRO A 42 6.36 -12.84 3.04
CA PRO A 42 6.99 -12.47 4.30
C PRO A 42 8.31 -11.72 4.05
N GLY A 43 8.40 -10.49 4.58
CA GLY A 43 9.65 -9.74 4.64
C GLY A 43 10.34 -9.87 6.01
N GLY A 44 11.04 -8.83 6.45
CA GLY A 44 11.60 -8.72 7.80
C GLY A 44 13.08 -9.10 7.92
N HIS A 45 13.73 -9.39 6.79
CA HIS A 45 15.15 -9.74 6.71
C HIS A 45 16.07 -8.52 6.89
N TYR A 46 15.61 -7.33 6.48
CA TYR A 46 16.34 -6.09 6.71
C TYR A 46 16.00 -5.50 8.09
N LYS A 47 17.03 -5.23 8.89
CA LYS A 47 16.93 -4.76 10.27
C LYS A 47 17.91 -3.60 10.51
N PRO A 48 17.51 -2.33 10.26
CA PRO A 48 18.40 -1.17 10.50
C PRO A 48 18.71 -0.92 11.98
N LEU A 49 17.87 -1.40 12.90
CA LEU A 49 18.05 -1.30 14.34
C LEU A 49 18.54 -2.63 14.92
N THR A 50 19.49 -2.56 15.86
CA THR A 50 19.86 -3.69 16.70
C THR A 50 18.76 -3.98 17.73
N ASP A 51 18.74 -5.20 18.30
CA ASP A 51 17.77 -5.56 19.34
C ASP A 51 17.85 -4.62 20.56
N ALA A 52 19.07 -4.22 20.95
CA ALA A 52 19.28 -3.21 21.99
C ALA A 52 18.72 -1.83 21.59
N GLY A 53 18.83 -1.46 20.31
CA GLY A 53 18.23 -0.23 19.77
C GLY A 53 16.69 -0.25 19.84
N VAL A 54 16.08 -1.36 19.44
CA VAL A 54 14.62 -1.58 19.56
C VAL A 54 14.16 -1.46 21.01
N ALA A 55 14.84 -2.14 21.94
CA ALA A 55 14.52 -2.07 23.37
C ALA A 55 14.63 -0.64 23.93
N ARG A 56 15.65 0.12 23.50
CA ARG A 56 15.80 1.54 23.91
C ARG A 56 14.68 2.42 23.37
N ILE A 57 14.24 2.22 22.13
CA ILE A 57 13.12 2.96 21.55
C ILE A 57 11.83 2.68 22.33
N HIS A 58 11.54 1.40 22.61
CA HIS A 58 10.38 1.01 23.42
C HIS A 58 10.39 1.70 24.80
N GLN A 59 11.51 1.62 25.53
CA GLN A 59 11.62 2.21 26.86
C GLN A 59 11.45 3.73 26.84
N ALA A 60 12.01 4.41 25.84
CA ALA A 60 11.86 5.85 25.66
C ALA A 60 10.42 6.24 25.28
N ALA A 61 9.71 5.42 24.48
CA ALA A 61 8.32 5.67 24.13
C ALA A 61 7.40 5.55 25.36
N LEU A 62 7.62 4.53 26.21
CA LEU A 62 6.92 4.39 27.48
C LEU A 62 7.21 5.56 28.43
N GLU A 63 8.46 5.99 28.53
CA GLU A 63 8.84 7.16 29.33
C GLU A 63 8.17 8.45 28.82
N ALA A 64 8.11 8.65 27.51
CA ALA A 64 7.42 9.80 26.92
C ALA A 64 5.92 9.81 27.26
N LEU A 65 5.27 8.66 27.21
CA LEU A 65 3.85 8.53 27.57
C LEU A 65 3.58 8.75 29.06
N GLU A 66 4.46 8.26 29.92
CA GLU A 66 4.33 8.36 31.38
C GLU A 66 4.63 9.78 31.89
N THR A 67 5.64 10.45 31.31
CA THR A 67 6.12 11.74 31.80
C THR A 67 5.48 12.93 31.08
N ILE A 68 5.33 12.85 29.75
CA ILE A 68 4.82 13.93 28.91
C ILE A 68 3.33 13.74 28.64
N GLY A 69 2.94 12.56 28.16
CA GLY A 69 1.57 12.28 27.77
C GLY A 69 1.05 13.17 26.62
N LEU A 70 -0.25 13.09 26.35
CA LEU A 70 -0.91 13.82 25.26
C LEU A 70 -1.95 14.79 25.80
N SER A 71 -2.07 15.97 25.19
CA SER A 71 -3.12 16.95 25.52
C SER A 71 -4.27 16.93 24.50
N GLN A 72 -5.33 17.70 24.77
CA GLN A 72 -6.43 17.98 23.83
C GLN A 72 -7.28 16.76 23.43
N ALA A 73 -7.32 15.72 24.26
CA ALA A 73 -8.32 14.68 24.11
C ALA A 73 -9.74 15.29 24.22
N PRO A 74 -10.73 14.81 23.44
CA PRO A 74 -12.13 15.16 23.68
C PRO A 74 -12.53 14.74 25.10
N GLU A 75 -13.54 15.39 25.67
CA GLU A 75 -14.04 15.09 27.02
C GLU A 75 -14.42 13.61 27.16
N THR A 76 -15.13 13.06 26.18
CA THR A 76 -15.45 11.62 26.07
C THR A 76 -14.19 10.75 26.07
N GLY A 77 -13.13 11.19 25.38
CA GLY A 77 -11.86 10.48 25.34
C GLY A 77 -11.11 10.49 26.66
N VAL A 78 -11.16 11.60 27.40
CA VAL A 78 -10.63 11.68 28.77
C VAL A 78 -11.36 10.67 29.66
N GLU A 79 -12.69 10.64 29.63
CA GLU A 79 -13.48 9.68 30.41
C GLU A 79 -13.13 8.23 30.08
N ILE A 80 -13.10 7.88 28.78
CA ILE A 80 -12.79 6.53 28.29
C ILE A 80 -11.40 6.09 28.73
N MET A 81 -10.38 6.92 28.50
CA MET A 81 -8.99 6.55 28.80
C MET A 81 -8.68 6.56 30.29
N THR A 82 -9.26 7.49 31.07
CA THR A 82 -9.07 7.51 32.52
C THR A 82 -9.78 6.35 33.22
N ALA A 83 -10.96 5.95 32.75
CA ALA A 83 -11.63 4.73 33.21
C ALA A 83 -10.80 3.47 32.94
N ALA A 84 -9.97 3.47 31.90
CA ALA A 84 -9.04 2.39 31.59
C ALA A 84 -7.74 2.44 32.43
N GLY A 85 -7.41 3.57 33.05
CA GLY A 85 -6.24 3.75 33.92
C GLY A 85 -5.27 4.86 33.51
N ALA A 86 -5.58 5.65 32.47
CA ALA A 86 -4.80 6.84 32.15
C ALA A 86 -5.01 7.90 33.24
N VAL A 87 -4.04 8.79 33.42
CA VAL A 87 -4.08 9.84 34.45
C VAL A 87 -4.14 11.20 33.78
N GLN A 88 -5.22 11.95 34.00
CA GLN A 88 -5.27 13.36 33.62
C GLN A 88 -4.53 14.18 34.69
N GLY A 89 -3.44 14.83 34.30
CA GLY A 89 -2.72 15.74 35.17
C GLY A 89 -3.40 17.10 35.29
N ASP A 90 -2.98 17.90 36.28
CA ASP A 90 -3.47 19.28 36.48
C ASP A 90 -3.17 20.19 35.28
N ASP A 91 -2.21 19.82 34.43
CA ASP A 91 -1.87 20.48 33.17
C ASP A 91 -2.79 20.09 32.00
N GLY A 92 -3.82 19.27 32.26
CA GLY A 92 -4.78 18.79 31.27
C GLY A 92 -4.23 17.71 30.34
N ARG A 93 -3.00 17.22 30.56
CA ARG A 93 -2.41 16.14 29.75
C ARG A 93 -2.81 14.77 30.30
N LEU A 94 -3.17 13.85 29.41
CA LEU A 94 -3.33 12.44 29.71
C LEU A 94 -1.97 11.75 29.66
N ARG A 95 -1.54 11.22 30.80
CA ARG A 95 -0.35 10.39 30.95
C ARG A 95 -0.76 8.93 31.05
N PHE A 96 0.07 8.06 30.50
CA PHE A 96 -0.23 6.63 30.41
C PHE A 96 0.81 5.87 31.24
N PRO A 97 0.43 5.29 32.39
CA PRO A 97 1.31 4.42 33.16
C PRO A 97 1.80 3.25 32.29
N ARG A 98 3.04 2.81 32.52
CA ARG A 98 3.64 1.69 31.76
C ARG A 98 2.78 0.44 31.78
N SER A 99 2.24 0.10 32.96
CA SER A 99 1.35 -1.04 33.14
C SER A 99 0.08 -0.94 32.29
N LEU A 100 -0.51 0.26 32.16
CA LEU A 100 -1.66 0.47 31.29
C LEU A 100 -1.33 0.17 29.83
N VAL A 101 -0.19 0.66 29.35
CA VAL A 101 0.24 0.43 27.97
C VAL A 101 0.49 -1.06 27.72
N GLU A 102 1.14 -1.74 28.67
CA GLU A 102 1.39 -3.19 28.62
C GLU A 102 0.09 -4.00 28.64
N ASP A 103 -0.87 -3.66 29.50
CA ASP A 103 -2.19 -4.31 29.58
C ASP A 103 -2.98 -4.14 28.27
N MET A 104 -2.94 -2.94 27.67
CA MET A 104 -3.63 -2.66 26.40
C MET A 104 -2.93 -3.34 25.22
N LEU A 105 -1.60 -3.44 25.24
CA LEU A 105 -0.86 -4.27 24.30
C LEU A 105 -1.29 -5.73 24.40
N ALA A 106 -1.49 -6.28 25.60
CA ALA A 106 -1.87 -7.69 25.78
C ALA A 106 -3.24 -8.03 25.18
N VAL A 107 -4.18 -7.08 25.15
CA VAL A 107 -5.52 -7.28 24.58
C VAL A 107 -5.69 -6.77 23.13
N ALA A 108 -4.65 -6.14 22.57
CA ALA A 108 -4.70 -5.59 21.22
C ALA A 108 -4.98 -6.67 20.15
N GLY A 109 -5.72 -6.29 19.10
CA GLY A 109 -5.98 -7.14 17.95
C GLY A 109 -4.69 -7.46 17.19
N ARG A 110 -4.41 -8.76 17.01
CA ARG A 110 -3.22 -9.27 16.30
C ARG A 110 -3.63 -10.14 15.13
N ASN A 111 -2.73 -10.30 14.16
CA ASN A 111 -2.96 -11.14 12.98
C ASN A 111 -4.28 -10.80 12.27
N ILE A 112 -4.58 -9.50 12.19
CA ILE A 112 -5.85 -9.01 11.67
C ILE A 112 -5.92 -9.31 10.16
N THR A 113 -7.12 -9.61 9.69
CA THR A 113 -7.41 -9.61 8.25
C THR A 113 -8.15 -8.34 7.91
N LEU A 114 -7.61 -7.55 6.98
CA LEU A 114 -8.39 -6.48 6.36
C LEU A 114 -9.13 -7.08 5.18
N HIS A 115 -10.45 -7.11 5.29
CA HIS A 115 -11.27 -7.73 4.25
C HIS A 115 -11.40 -6.83 3.04
N ALA A 116 -11.50 -7.42 1.87
CA ALA A 116 -11.92 -6.76 0.65
C ALA A 116 -13.37 -7.15 0.31
N ARG A 117 -14.00 -6.44 -0.64
CA ARG A 117 -15.32 -6.86 -1.14
C ARG A 117 -15.25 -8.20 -1.86
N ASP A 118 -14.12 -8.48 -2.52
CA ASP A 118 -13.78 -9.80 -3.06
C ASP A 118 -12.75 -10.50 -2.15
N PRO A 119 -13.05 -11.67 -1.56
CA PRO A 119 -12.13 -12.39 -0.66
C PRO A 119 -10.76 -12.74 -1.22
N LYS A 120 -10.60 -12.77 -2.55
CA LYS A 120 -9.26 -12.96 -3.15
C LYS A 120 -8.28 -11.83 -2.82
N HIS A 121 -8.79 -10.67 -2.41
CA HIS A 121 -8.01 -9.47 -2.11
C HIS A 121 -7.90 -9.20 -0.61
N ASP A 122 -8.23 -10.18 0.25
CA ASP A 122 -8.06 -10.05 1.70
C ASP A 122 -6.59 -9.88 2.06
N LEU A 123 -6.30 -8.92 2.93
CA LEU A 123 -4.95 -8.67 3.41
C LEU A 123 -4.76 -9.33 4.77
N HIS A 124 -3.93 -10.37 4.81
CA HIS A 124 -3.52 -11.00 6.06
C HIS A 124 -2.33 -10.25 6.67
N LEU A 125 -2.60 -9.42 7.67
CA LEU A 125 -1.59 -8.63 8.38
C LEU A 125 -1.01 -9.44 9.55
N THR A 126 -0.34 -10.54 9.19
CA THR A 126 0.27 -11.51 10.11
C THR A 126 1.79 -11.45 9.96
N GLY A 127 2.51 -11.46 11.08
CA GLY A 127 3.97 -11.45 11.09
C GLY A 127 4.55 -10.32 10.23
N SER A 128 5.33 -10.68 9.21
CA SER A 128 5.98 -9.73 8.29
C SER A 128 5.42 -9.77 6.86
N ASN A 129 4.18 -10.25 6.67
CA ASN A 129 3.53 -10.32 5.36
C ASN A 129 3.34 -8.91 4.80
N VAL A 130 3.95 -8.63 3.65
CA VAL A 130 4.01 -7.30 3.03
C VAL A 130 2.89 -7.08 2.03
N HIS A 131 2.21 -5.94 2.14
CA HIS A 131 1.22 -5.49 1.18
C HIS A 131 1.51 -4.05 0.75
N TYR A 132 1.57 -3.80 -0.57
CA TYR A 132 1.72 -2.46 -1.13
C TYR A 132 0.38 -1.88 -1.52
N GLY A 133 0.19 -0.59 -1.31
CA GLY A 133 -1.01 0.09 -1.74
C GLY A 133 -0.77 1.57 -1.95
N THR A 134 -1.81 2.24 -2.41
CA THR A 134 -1.81 3.69 -2.57
C THR A 134 -1.88 4.40 -1.22
N ALA A 135 -1.87 5.74 -1.21
CA ALA A 135 -2.35 6.65 -0.17
C ALA A 135 -1.97 8.10 -0.57
N GLY A 136 -1.86 9.01 0.40
CA GLY A 136 -1.22 10.32 0.24
C GLY A 136 -2.16 11.53 0.18
N ALA A 137 -3.44 11.34 -0.19
CA ALA A 137 -4.45 12.41 -0.21
C ALA A 137 -3.97 13.71 -0.91
N ALA A 138 -3.30 13.59 -2.06
CA ALA A 138 -2.83 14.73 -2.83
C ALA A 138 -3.98 15.67 -3.23
N VAL A 139 -3.68 16.96 -3.35
CA VAL A 139 -4.66 17.99 -3.76
C VAL A 139 -4.53 18.38 -5.23
N HIS A 140 -3.48 17.90 -5.91
CA HIS A 140 -3.29 18.11 -7.33
C HIS A 140 -3.07 16.80 -8.09
N VAL A 141 -3.45 16.82 -9.37
CA VAL A 141 -3.05 15.85 -10.38
C VAL A 141 -2.00 16.51 -11.29
N VAL A 142 -0.93 15.80 -11.59
CA VAL A 142 0.04 16.19 -12.61
C VAL A 142 -0.22 15.44 -13.90
N ASP A 143 -0.26 16.18 -15.01
CA ASP A 143 -0.24 15.62 -16.35
C ASP A 143 1.24 15.51 -16.82
N PRO A 144 1.75 14.30 -17.07
CA PRO A 144 3.16 14.11 -17.41
C PRO A 144 3.50 14.51 -18.86
N VAL A 145 2.51 14.85 -19.69
CA VAL A 145 2.70 15.36 -21.06
C VAL A 145 2.73 16.89 -21.06
N THR A 146 1.74 17.54 -20.45
CA THR A 146 1.66 19.01 -20.40
C THR A 146 2.50 19.62 -19.28
N LEU A 147 2.94 18.80 -18.32
CA LEU A 147 3.69 19.17 -17.12
C LEU A 147 2.89 20.10 -16.18
N ALA A 148 1.57 20.18 -16.39
CA ALA A 148 0.69 21.04 -15.62
C ALA A 148 0.17 20.32 -14.39
N TYR A 149 0.08 21.06 -13.29
CA TYR A 149 -0.65 20.67 -12.09
C TYR A 149 -2.03 21.32 -12.13
N ARG A 150 -3.05 20.53 -11.81
CA ARG A 150 -4.43 21.01 -11.61
C ARG A 150 -4.99 20.42 -10.33
N GLU A 151 -6.01 21.06 -9.77
CA GLU A 151 -6.77 20.48 -8.65
C GLU A 151 -7.29 19.07 -9.03
N SER A 152 -7.23 18.16 -8.06
CA SER A 152 -7.79 16.81 -8.19
C SER A 152 -9.31 16.80 -8.06
N THR A 153 -9.97 15.91 -8.80
CA THR A 153 -11.43 15.80 -8.86
C THR A 153 -11.93 14.47 -8.31
N ALA A 154 -13.24 14.36 -8.04
CA ALA A 154 -13.87 13.09 -7.72
C ALA A 154 -13.69 12.05 -8.83
N GLN A 155 -13.68 12.48 -10.10
CA GLN A 155 -13.41 11.62 -11.24
C GLN A 155 -11.97 11.06 -11.20
N ASP A 156 -10.97 11.88 -10.87
CA ASP A 156 -9.58 11.41 -10.79
C ASP A 156 -9.38 10.35 -9.71
N LEU A 157 -10.05 10.52 -8.55
CA LEU A 157 -10.04 9.54 -7.47
C LEU A 157 -10.66 8.21 -7.95
N TYR A 158 -11.83 8.28 -8.59
CA TYR A 158 -12.50 7.11 -9.15
C TYR A 158 -11.65 6.40 -10.23
N ASP A 159 -10.99 7.16 -11.11
CA ASP A 159 -10.08 6.64 -12.14
C ASP A 159 -8.88 5.93 -11.51
N ALA A 160 -8.29 6.50 -10.47
CA ALA A 160 -7.19 5.88 -9.73
C ALA A 160 -7.64 4.54 -9.10
N ALA A 161 -8.83 4.49 -8.49
CA ALA A 161 -9.39 3.26 -7.94
C ALA A 161 -9.61 2.19 -9.03
N ARG A 162 -10.16 2.57 -10.19
CA ARG A 162 -10.34 1.67 -11.35
C ARG A 162 -9.02 1.12 -11.89
N LEU A 163 -7.98 1.97 -11.96
CA LEU A 163 -6.65 1.52 -12.33
C LEU A 163 -6.13 0.48 -11.33
N VAL A 164 -6.21 0.78 -10.03
CA VAL A 164 -5.73 -0.12 -8.97
C VAL A 164 -6.46 -1.47 -8.99
N ASP A 165 -7.75 -1.53 -9.31
CA ASP A 165 -8.47 -2.81 -9.42
C ASP A 165 -7.90 -3.75 -10.50
N ASN A 166 -7.24 -3.17 -11.51
CA ASN A 166 -6.72 -3.85 -12.70
C ASN A 166 -5.17 -3.94 -12.74
N LEU A 167 -4.50 -3.60 -11.65
CA LEU A 167 -3.05 -3.72 -11.48
C LEU A 167 -2.74 -4.77 -10.41
N ASP A 168 -1.78 -5.66 -10.68
CA ASP A 168 -1.58 -6.87 -9.87
C ASP A 168 -0.79 -6.61 -8.59
N ASN A 169 0.15 -5.66 -8.61
CA ASN A 169 1.13 -5.45 -7.54
C ASN A 169 0.73 -4.32 -6.57
N ILE A 170 -0.45 -3.73 -6.74
CA ILE A 170 -1.06 -2.77 -5.81
C ILE A 170 -2.20 -3.49 -5.09
N HIS A 171 -1.99 -3.93 -3.86
CA HIS A 171 -2.84 -4.89 -3.18
C HIS A 171 -4.07 -4.27 -2.47
N PHE A 172 -4.01 -2.98 -2.14
CA PHE A 172 -5.13 -2.24 -1.56
C PHE A 172 -5.20 -0.80 -2.06
N TYR A 173 -6.37 -0.19 -1.89
CA TYR A 173 -6.63 1.19 -2.31
C TYR A 173 -6.95 2.08 -1.11
N GLN A 174 -5.93 2.76 -0.62
CA GLN A 174 -6.11 3.88 0.29
C GLN A 174 -6.29 5.15 -0.54
N ARG A 175 -7.27 5.99 -0.17
CA ARG A 175 -7.58 7.27 -0.84
C ARG A 175 -6.32 8.01 -1.30
N THR A 176 -6.22 8.26 -2.60
CA THR A 176 -5.05 8.90 -3.22
C THR A 176 -5.12 10.42 -3.24
N MET A 177 -6.33 11.00 -3.20
CA MET A 177 -6.51 12.44 -3.41
C MET A 177 -7.75 13.02 -2.73
N VAL A 178 -7.70 14.34 -2.55
CA VAL A 178 -8.84 15.16 -2.13
C VAL A 178 -9.69 15.52 -3.34
N CYS A 179 -11.01 15.34 -3.26
CA CYS A 179 -11.94 15.73 -4.34
C CYS A 179 -12.19 17.24 -4.26
N ARG A 180 -11.31 18.06 -4.85
CA ARG A 180 -11.32 19.52 -4.72
C ARG A 180 -12.43 20.21 -5.51
N ASP A 181 -13.07 19.48 -6.41
CA ASP A 181 -14.28 19.86 -7.15
C ASP A 181 -15.56 19.74 -6.31
N VAL A 182 -15.53 19.02 -5.18
CA VAL A 182 -16.65 18.88 -4.24
C VAL A 182 -16.48 19.87 -3.08
N LEU A 183 -17.31 20.91 -3.05
CA LEU A 183 -17.14 22.04 -2.12
C LEU A 183 -17.72 21.79 -0.73
N ASP A 184 -18.76 20.97 -0.61
CA ASP A 184 -19.32 20.57 0.67
C ASP A 184 -18.49 19.43 1.26
N ASN A 185 -18.03 19.57 2.51
CA ASN A 185 -17.12 18.59 3.12
C ASN A 185 -17.78 17.22 3.36
N LYS A 186 -19.09 17.19 3.63
CA LYS A 186 -19.83 15.94 3.83
C LYS A 186 -20.01 15.23 2.49
N GLU A 187 -20.40 15.96 1.45
CA GLU A 187 -20.43 15.43 0.09
C GLU A 187 -19.04 14.97 -0.35
N MET A 188 -17.96 15.67 0.00
CA MET A 188 -16.59 15.27 -0.32
C MET A 188 -16.22 13.93 0.32
N ASP A 189 -16.56 13.72 1.61
CA ASP A 189 -16.31 12.44 2.28
C ASP A 189 -17.13 11.30 1.66
N LEU A 190 -18.41 11.55 1.33
CA LEU A 190 -19.29 10.58 0.65
C LEU A 190 -18.79 10.24 -0.76
N ASN A 191 -18.38 11.24 -1.54
CA ASN A 191 -17.83 11.05 -2.88
C ASN A 191 -16.49 10.35 -2.85
N THR A 192 -15.65 10.67 -1.86
CA THR A 192 -14.39 9.98 -1.65
C THR A 192 -14.64 8.51 -1.38
N LEU A 193 -15.46 8.20 -0.38
CA LEU A 193 -15.80 6.84 0.01
C LEU A 193 -16.42 6.07 -1.17
N TYR A 194 -17.40 6.67 -1.85
CA TYR A 194 -18.09 6.01 -2.95
C TYR A 194 -17.21 5.85 -4.18
N GLY A 195 -16.39 6.84 -4.55
CA GLY A 195 -15.44 6.74 -5.66
C GLY A 195 -14.45 5.60 -5.46
N CYS A 196 -13.92 5.45 -4.24
CA CYS A 196 -13.07 4.31 -3.88
C CYS A 196 -13.81 2.97 -4.05
N LEU A 197 -15.01 2.85 -3.47
CA LEU A 197 -15.81 1.61 -3.50
C LEU A 197 -16.34 1.27 -4.88
N ALA A 198 -16.73 2.26 -5.67
CA ALA A 198 -17.19 2.08 -7.05
C ALA A 198 -16.05 1.67 -7.98
N GLY A 199 -14.81 2.08 -7.68
CA GLY A 199 -13.65 1.87 -8.55
C GLY A 199 -12.88 0.58 -8.30
N THR A 200 -12.88 0.04 -7.07
CA THR A 200 -12.14 -1.20 -6.76
C THR A 200 -12.84 -2.16 -5.82
N ARG A 201 -12.60 -3.46 -6.04
CA ARG A 201 -13.04 -4.57 -5.19
C ARG A 201 -12.06 -4.91 -4.06
N LYS A 202 -10.85 -4.33 -4.09
CA LYS A 202 -9.80 -4.49 -3.07
C LYS A 202 -10.21 -3.82 -1.76
N HIS A 203 -9.45 -4.04 -0.68
CA HIS A 203 -9.66 -3.33 0.57
C HIS A 203 -9.52 -1.82 0.35
N VAL A 204 -10.48 -1.04 0.85
CA VAL A 204 -10.49 0.42 0.74
C VAL A 204 -10.11 1.03 2.08
N GLY A 205 -9.24 2.03 2.06
CA GLY A 205 -9.07 2.92 3.21
C GLY A 205 -9.41 4.35 2.86
N THR A 206 -10.12 5.02 3.77
CA THR A 206 -10.60 6.40 3.62
C THR A 206 -10.50 7.15 4.94
N SER A 207 -10.78 8.45 4.95
CA SER A 207 -10.87 9.28 6.15
C SER A 207 -12.23 9.97 6.19
N PHE A 208 -12.72 10.27 7.39
CA PHE A 208 -13.89 11.13 7.58
C PHE A 208 -13.43 12.40 8.29
N SER A 209 -13.84 13.54 7.74
CA SER A 209 -13.34 14.85 8.10
C SER A 209 -14.01 15.41 9.36
N ASP A 210 -15.23 14.99 9.66
CA ASP A 210 -16.04 15.49 10.77
C ASP A 210 -16.89 14.35 11.38
N PRO A 211 -17.08 14.32 12.71
CA PRO A 211 -17.92 13.32 13.39
C PRO A 211 -19.36 13.25 12.84
N SER A 212 -19.92 14.39 12.41
CA SER A 212 -21.28 14.47 11.87
C SER A 212 -21.44 13.77 10.51
N HIS A 213 -20.34 13.48 9.81
CA HIS A 213 -20.38 12.77 8.51
C HIS A 213 -20.44 11.26 8.68
N VAL A 214 -19.99 10.72 9.82
CA VAL A 214 -19.78 9.29 10.03
C VAL A 214 -21.07 8.50 9.81
N ALA A 215 -22.21 8.97 10.33
CA ALA A 215 -23.49 8.28 10.19
C ALA A 215 -23.89 8.05 8.71
N ASP A 216 -23.81 9.08 7.87
CA ASP A 216 -24.15 8.97 6.44
C ASP A 216 -23.12 8.16 5.65
N CYS A 217 -21.83 8.25 6.00
CA CYS A 217 -20.81 7.39 5.43
C CYS A 217 -21.07 5.91 5.75
N PHE A 218 -21.53 5.60 6.96
CA PHE A 218 -21.94 4.24 7.31
C PHE A 218 -23.25 3.81 6.63
N GLU A 219 -24.21 4.72 6.43
CA GLU A 219 -25.40 4.43 5.59
C GLU A 219 -24.95 3.94 4.20
N LEU A 220 -24.01 4.65 3.57
CA LEU A 220 -23.44 4.25 2.27
C LEU A 220 -22.70 2.91 2.34
N ILE A 221 -21.86 2.69 3.36
CA ILE A 221 -21.17 1.41 3.56
C ILE A 221 -22.17 0.26 3.69
N TYR A 222 -23.24 0.45 4.46
CA TYR A 222 -24.27 -0.57 4.64
C TYR A 222 -25.04 -0.84 3.35
N MET A 223 -25.31 0.17 2.54
CA MET A 223 -25.90 -0.03 1.20
C MET A 223 -25.02 -0.92 0.33
N VAL A 224 -23.70 -0.69 0.32
CA VAL A 224 -22.74 -1.50 -0.46
C VAL A 224 -22.54 -2.90 0.14
N ALA A 225 -22.57 -3.02 1.47
CA ALA A 225 -22.43 -4.30 2.17
C ALA A 225 -23.67 -5.20 2.07
N GLY A 226 -24.85 -4.61 1.82
CA GLY A 226 -26.13 -5.30 1.93
C GLY A 226 -26.70 -5.32 3.36
N GLY A 227 -26.29 -4.38 4.22
CA GLY A 227 -26.77 -4.20 5.58
C GLY A 227 -25.66 -4.14 6.63
N GLU A 228 -26.01 -3.68 7.84
CA GLU A 228 -25.08 -3.58 8.97
C GLU A 228 -24.53 -4.95 9.42
N ASP A 229 -25.38 -5.98 9.46
CA ASP A 229 -24.95 -7.34 9.83
C ASP A 229 -23.86 -7.86 8.88
N LYS A 230 -24.01 -7.62 7.57
CA LYS A 230 -23.05 -8.02 6.55
C LYS A 230 -21.76 -7.22 6.62
N TRP A 231 -21.85 -5.94 6.95
CA TRP A 231 -20.69 -5.12 7.26
C TRP A 231 -19.90 -5.67 8.45
N LEU A 232 -20.57 -5.98 9.57
CA LEU A 232 -19.91 -6.48 10.78
C LEU A 232 -19.27 -7.85 10.58
N GLU A 233 -19.86 -8.71 9.74
CA GLU A 233 -19.25 -9.97 9.32
C GLU A 233 -17.94 -9.74 8.53
N ARG A 234 -17.86 -8.66 7.74
CA ARG A 234 -16.77 -8.46 6.79
C ARG A 234 -16.46 -6.98 6.49
N PRO A 235 -15.83 -6.24 7.43
CA PRO A 235 -15.49 -4.84 7.23
C PRO A 235 -14.48 -4.65 6.09
N PHE A 236 -14.96 -4.17 4.93
CA PHE A 236 -14.14 -3.97 3.73
C PHE A 236 -13.56 -2.55 3.56
N VAL A 237 -13.80 -1.70 4.56
CA VAL A 237 -13.28 -0.32 4.62
C VAL A 237 -12.53 -0.13 5.93
N SER A 238 -11.39 0.56 5.91
CA SER A 238 -10.71 1.06 7.12
C SER A 238 -10.72 2.59 7.17
N ASN A 239 -10.71 3.14 8.38
CA ASN A 239 -10.57 4.57 8.59
C ASN A 239 -9.12 4.93 8.85
N SER A 240 -8.57 5.81 8.02
CA SER A 240 -7.32 6.51 8.23
C SER A 240 -7.53 7.70 9.12
N ASN A 241 -7.10 7.57 10.36
CA ASN A 241 -7.40 8.52 11.41
C ASN A 241 -6.14 9.21 11.91
N CYS A 242 -6.02 10.49 11.60
CA CYS A 242 -5.02 11.37 12.20
C CYS A 242 -5.50 11.79 13.60
N PHE A 243 -5.65 10.81 14.50
CA PHE A 243 -6.13 11.00 15.88
C PHE A 243 -5.16 11.86 16.71
N VAL A 244 -3.92 12.01 16.25
CA VAL A 244 -2.89 12.83 16.86
C VAL A 244 -2.40 13.90 15.88
N VAL A 245 -2.18 15.12 16.39
CA VAL A 245 -1.42 16.18 15.74
C VAL A 245 -0.06 16.27 16.43
N PRO A 246 1.02 15.77 15.80
CA PRO A 246 2.34 15.84 16.38
C PRO A 246 2.79 17.30 16.65
N PRO A 247 3.50 17.56 17.75
CA PRO A 247 3.94 16.58 18.76
C PRO A 247 2.93 16.38 19.89
N MET A 248 2.54 15.12 20.14
CA MET A 248 1.88 14.64 21.36
C MET A 248 0.58 15.39 21.74
N LYS A 249 -0.30 15.66 20.76
CA LYS A 249 -1.63 16.27 20.99
C LYS A 249 -2.70 15.46 20.27
N PHE A 250 -3.81 15.16 20.91
CA PHE A 250 -4.95 14.57 20.22
C PHE A 250 -5.61 15.59 19.29
N ALA A 251 -6.08 15.12 18.14
CA ALA A 251 -6.98 15.85 17.26
C ALA A 251 -8.41 15.57 17.69
N THR A 252 -9.05 16.53 18.39
CA THR A 252 -10.36 16.34 19.04
C THR A 252 -11.41 15.72 18.12
N GLU A 253 -11.64 16.31 16.95
CA GLU A 253 -12.65 15.83 15.99
C GLU A 253 -12.29 14.46 15.40
N SER A 254 -11.01 14.24 15.03
CA SER A 254 -10.55 12.93 14.54
C SER A 254 -10.74 11.84 15.60
N CYS A 255 -10.51 12.16 16.88
CA CYS A 255 -10.77 11.26 17.99
C CYS A 255 -12.26 10.92 18.13
N MET A 256 -13.15 11.90 17.96
CA MET A 256 -14.59 11.65 17.98
C MET A 256 -15.04 10.78 16.79
N VAL A 257 -14.47 11.00 15.59
CA VAL A 257 -14.64 10.09 14.43
C VAL A 257 -14.14 8.69 14.76
N LEU A 258 -12.95 8.56 15.36
CA LEU A 258 -12.36 7.28 15.77
C LEU A 258 -13.31 6.53 16.71
N GLU A 259 -13.87 7.22 17.69
CA GLU A 259 -14.80 6.61 18.64
C GLU A 259 -16.03 6.01 17.96
N ASP A 260 -16.68 6.75 17.05
CA ASP A 260 -17.88 6.27 16.33
C ASP A 260 -17.53 5.11 15.38
N CYS A 261 -16.44 5.24 14.60
CA CYS A 261 -15.95 4.19 13.70
C CYS A 261 -15.62 2.88 14.45
N VAL A 262 -14.95 2.95 15.60
CA VAL A 262 -14.62 1.76 16.42
C VAL A 262 -15.90 1.07 16.92
N ARG A 263 -16.88 1.84 17.39
CA ARG A 263 -18.17 1.30 17.87
C ARG A 263 -18.94 0.59 16.76
N ARG A 264 -18.81 1.05 15.52
CA ARG A 264 -19.43 0.46 14.32
C ARG A 264 -18.58 -0.63 13.65
N GLY A 265 -17.51 -1.07 14.29
CA GLY A 265 -16.73 -2.22 13.84
C GLY A 265 -15.70 -1.94 12.74
N MET A 266 -15.43 -0.69 12.41
CA MET A 266 -14.44 -0.33 11.38
C MET A 266 -12.99 -0.52 11.88
N PRO A 267 -12.11 -1.15 11.10
CA PRO A 267 -10.69 -1.16 11.36
C PRO A 267 -10.10 0.25 11.32
N MET A 268 -9.25 0.57 12.31
CA MET A 268 -8.66 1.90 12.46
C MET A 268 -7.18 1.89 12.10
N LEU A 269 -6.77 2.74 11.17
CA LEU A 269 -5.37 3.09 10.99
C LEU A 269 -5.04 4.29 11.89
N LEU A 270 -4.19 4.06 12.89
CA LEU A 270 -3.78 5.05 13.88
C LEU A 270 -2.58 5.83 13.37
N LEU A 271 -2.79 6.98 12.71
CA LEU A 271 -1.71 7.75 12.10
C LEU A 271 -1.05 8.76 13.05
N SER A 272 0.25 8.57 13.29
CA SER A 272 1.15 9.59 13.82
C SER A 272 2.10 10.09 12.72
N ALA A 273 1.87 11.31 12.24
CA ALA A 273 2.52 11.88 11.06
C ALA A 273 3.54 13.01 11.40
N GLY A 274 4.49 12.73 12.28
CA GLY A 274 5.46 13.73 12.77
C GLY A 274 6.61 13.96 11.79
N GLN A 275 6.98 15.21 11.53
CA GLN A 275 8.10 15.55 10.65
C GLN A 275 9.38 15.73 11.46
N ALA A 276 10.38 14.87 11.25
CA ALA A 276 11.68 14.94 11.88
C ALA A 276 12.34 16.30 11.61
N GLY A 277 12.63 17.03 12.69
CA GLY A 277 13.19 18.38 12.66
C GLY A 277 12.17 19.51 12.62
N ALA A 278 10.87 19.20 12.58
CA ALA A 278 9.78 20.17 12.62
C ALA A 278 8.76 19.83 13.72
N THR A 279 7.87 18.86 13.49
CA THR A 279 6.83 18.43 14.44
C THR A 279 7.18 17.13 15.18
N ALA A 280 8.35 16.55 14.87
CA ALA A 280 9.02 15.51 15.63
C ALA A 280 10.51 15.87 15.81
N PRO A 281 11.21 15.32 16.80
CA PRO A 281 12.63 15.55 17.01
C PRO A 281 13.48 15.20 15.77
N ALA A 282 14.54 15.98 15.53
CA ALA A 282 15.40 15.81 14.36
C ALA A 282 16.12 14.44 14.26
N PRO A 283 16.61 13.82 15.36
CA PRO A 283 17.24 12.50 15.24
C PRO A 283 16.24 11.43 14.79
N VAL A 284 16.56 10.69 13.73
CA VAL A 284 15.75 9.61 13.15
C VAL A 284 15.20 8.66 14.21
N ALA A 285 16.04 8.18 15.13
CA ALA A 285 15.62 7.28 16.19
C ALA A 285 14.61 7.92 17.17
N LEU A 286 14.75 9.21 17.46
CA LEU A 286 13.86 9.92 18.38
C LEU A 286 12.54 10.31 17.71
N ALA A 287 12.53 10.51 16.39
CA ALA A 287 11.29 10.60 15.61
C ALA A 287 10.49 9.29 15.67
N ILE A 288 11.16 8.13 15.58
CA ILE A 288 10.53 6.81 15.77
C ILE A 288 9.97 6.69 17.20
N VAL A 289 10.71 7.11 18.23
CA VAL A 289 10.22 7.10 19.63
C VAL A 289 8.92 7.87 19.76
N GLN A 290 8.85 9.10 19.21
CA GLN A 290 7.63 9.90 19.29
C GLN A 290 6.48 9.22 18.54
N ALA A 291 6.70 8.73 17.32
CA ALA A 291 5.65 8.06 16.55
C ALA A 291 5.11 6.80 17.26
N VAL A 292 6.01 6.01 17.86
CA VAL A 292 5.64 4.84 18.67
C VAL A 292 4.86 5.25 19.91
N ALA A 293 5.29 6.28 20.64
CA ALA A 293 4.58 6.78 21.82
C ALA A 293 3.16 7.22 21.46
N GLU A 294 3.01 8.07 20.45
CA GLU A 294 1.70 8.55 20.00
C GLU A 294 0.78 7.40 19.57
N CYS A 295 1.29 6.44 18.78
CA CYS A 295 0.51 5.28 18.34
C CYS A 295 0.14 4.34 19.50
N LEU A 296 1.00 4.19 20.52
CA LEU A 296 0.67 3.43 21.73
C LEU A 296 -0.47 4.09 22.52
N ALA A 297 -0.52 5.43 22.59
CA ALA A 297 -1.66 6.14 23.17
C ALA A 297 -2.95 5.90 22.37
N GLY A 298 -2.86 5.94 21.03
CA GLY A 298 -3.99 5.57 20.15
C GLY A 298 -4.46 4.13 20.36
N LEU A 299 -3.53 3.19 20.57
CA LEU A 299 -3.83 1.78 20.83
C LEU A 299 -4.52 1.59 22.18
N VAL A 300 -4.07 2.29 23.23
CA VAL A 300 -4.77 2.34 24.53
C VAL A 300 -6.18 2.85 24.32
N TYR A 301 -6.34 3.95 23.57
CA TYR A 301 -7.64 4.58 23.37
C TYR A 301 -8.63 3.65 22.64
N VAL A 302 -8.21 3.03 21.53
CA VAL A 302 -9.04 2.07 20.78
C VAL A 302 -9.44 0.87 21.65
N ASN A 303 -8.50 0.29 22.41
CA ASN A 303 -8.78 -0.87 23.26
C ASN A 303 -9.63 -0.52 24.51
N ALA A 304 -9.57 0.73 24.98
CA ALA A 304 -10.44 1.24 26.03
C ALA A 304 -11.91 1.35 25.56
N ILE A 305 -12.13 1.64 24.27
CA ILE A 305 -13.48 1.63 23.66
C ILE A 305 -13.96 0.18 23.46
N ARG A 306 -13.13 -0.63 22.81
CA ARG A 306 -13.43 -2.04 22.52
C ARG A 306 -12.14 -2.85 22.48
N LYS A 307 -11.95 -3.70 23.50
CA LYS A 307 -10.80 -4.61 23.60
C LYS A 307 -10.67 -5.46 22.33
N GLY A 308 -9.47 -5.51 21.77
CA GLY A 308 -9.18 -6.28 20.56
C GLY A 308 -9.74 -5.68 19.27
N ALA A 309 -10.23 -4.43 19.29
CA ALA A 309 -10.67 -3.77 18.07
C ALA A 309 -9.54 -3.74 17.01
N PRO A 310 -9.83 -4.03 15.73
CA PRO A 310 -8.81 -4.04 14.70
C PRO A 310 -8.18 -2.66 14.53
N ALA A 311 -6.88 -2.56 14.82
CA ALA A 311 -6.12 -1.33 14.70
C ALA A 311 -4.79 -1.61 14.02
N ILE A 312 -4.45 -0.80 13.02
CA ILE A 312 -3.16 -0.82 12.34
C ILE A 312 -2.29 0.24 13.02
N PHE A 313 -1.13 -0.17 13.49
CA PHE A 313 -0.16 0.66 14.21
C PHE A 313 0.58 1.55 13.20
N GLY A 314 0.04 2.75 12.95
CA GLY A 314 0.42 3.66 11.88
C GLY A 314 1.48 4.67 12.27
N THR A 315 2.73 4.23 12.42
CA THR A 315 3.86 5.13 12.67
C THR A 315 4.37 5.73 11.35
N TRP A 316 4.05 7.00 11.11
CA TRP A 316 4.40 7.77 9.90
C TRP A 316 5.35 8.95 10.18
N PRO A 317 6.53 8.73 10.80
CA PRO A 317 7.50 9.81 10.85
C PRO A 317 7.97 10.16 9.43
N PHE A 318 7.92 11.44 9.09
CA PHE A 318 8.38 12.01 7.83
C PHE A 318 9.72 12.75 8.03
N VAL A 319 10.44 13.03 6.95
CA VAL A 319 11.67 13.83 6.96
C VAL A 319 11.39 15.25 6.47
N SER A 320 12.04 16.25 7.09
CA SER A 320 12.13 17.60 6.55
C SER A 320 13.52 17.85 5.95
N ASP A 321 13.59 18.46 4.77
CA ASP A 321 14.83 19.07 4.29
C ASP A 321 15.13 20.33 5.12
N LEU A 322 16.00 20.20 6.10
CA LEU A 322 16.33 21.27 7.05
C LEU A 322 16.93 22.53 6.39
N ARG A 323 17.36 22.46 5.12
CA ARG A 323 17.86 23.63 4.39
C ARG A 323 16.72 24.51 3.88
N THR A 324 15.58 23.91 3.55
CA THR A 324 14.45 24.57 2.89
C THR A 324 13.18 24.59 3.74
N GLY A 325 13.09 23.72 4.75
CA GLY A 325 11.88 23.47 5.54
C GLY A 325 10.83 22.63 4.81
N ALA A 326 11.09 22.19 3.58
CA ALA A 326 10.16 21.35 2.82
C ALA A 326 10.16 19.92 3.34
N MET A 327 9.04 19.22 3.21
CA MET A 327 8.98 17.78 3.44
C MET A 327 9.78 17.04 2.37
N SER A 328 10.44 15.94 2.75
CA SER A 328 11.12 15.03 1.84
C SER A 328 10.68 13.59 2.11
N GLY A 329 9.98 12.99 1.16
CA GLY A 329 9.50 11.60 1.25
C GLY A 329 10.36 10.61 0.47
N GLY A 330 11.18 11.08 -0.48
CA GLY A 330 12.00 10.22 -1.35
C GLY A 330 13.39 9.88 -0.80
N SER A 331 13.73 10.34 0.40
CA SER A 331 15.08 10.27 0.96
C SER A 331 15.44 8.89 1.55
N ALA A 332 16.75 8.63 1.70
CA ALA A 332 17.23 7.42 2.37
C ALA A 332 16.87 7.43 3.87
N GLU A 333 16.82 8.60 4.48
CA GLU A 333 16.36 8.82 5.86
C GLU A 333 14.89 8.41 6.00
N GLN A 334 14.03 8.71 5.02
CA GLN A 334 12.64 8.23 5.01
C GLN A 334 12.58 6.70 4.92
N ALA A 335 13.43 6.08 4.10
CA ALA A 335 13.50 4.62 4.01
C ALA A 335 13.95 3.98 5.34
N LEU A 336 14.91 4.60 6.05
CA LEU A 336 15.35 4.15 7.38
C LEU A 336 14.28 4.33 8.46
N LEU A 337 13.57 5.47 8.47
CA LEU A 337 12.44 5.71 9.37
C LEU A 337 11.38 4.61 9.22
N THR A 338 11.01 4.33 7.97
CA THR A 338 10.02 3.31 7.61
C THR A 338 10.46 1.92 8.07
N ALA A 339 11.70 1.52 7.76
CA ALA A 339 12.23 0.21 8.15
C ALA A 339 12.39 0.06 9.67
N GLY A 340 12.80 1.12 10.38
CA GLY A 340 12.87 1.14 11.84
C GLY A 340 11.49 1.04 12.49
N CYS A 341 10.48 1.72 11.94
CA CYS A 341 9.09 1.58 12.35
C CYS A 341 8.57 0.15 12.16
N ALA A 342 8.83 -0.47 11.00
CA ALA A 342 8.46 -1.86 10.74
C ALA A 342 9.07 -2.83 11.77
N GLN A 343 10.31 -2.58 12.23
CA GLN A 343 10.91 -3.36 13.32
C GLN A 343 10.18 -3.18 14.65
N MET A 344 9.73 -1.97 14.97
CA MET A 344 8.92 -1.72 16.16
C MET A 344 7.55 -2.40 16.08
N HIS A 345 6.93 -2.45 14.90
CA HIS A 345 5.66 -3.18 14.70
C HIS A 345 5.81 -4.66 15.07
N ARG A 346 6.89 -5.29 14.58
CA ARG A 346 7.23 -6.68 14.92
C ARG A 346 7.58 -6.87 16.38
N PHE A 347 8.24 -5.91 17.01
CA PHE A 347 8.55 -5.96 18.43
C PHE A 347 7.28 -6.05 19.30
N TYR A 348 6.21 -5.35 18.92
CA TYR A 348 4.93 -5.41 19.61
C TYR A 348 4.00 -6.54 19.15
N ASP A 349 4.39 -7.26 18.09
CA ASP A 349 3.54 -8.23 17.37
C ASP A 349 2.20 -7.59 16.94
N LEU A 350 2.28 -6.38 16.38
CA LEU A 350 1.12 -5.62 15.91
C LEU A 350 1.16 -5.44 14.39
N PRO A 351 0.00 -5.48 13.71
CA PRO A 351 -0.09 -5.13 12.30
C PRO A 351 0.30 -3.65 12.11
N GLY A 352 1.27 -3.42 11.24
CA GLY A 352 1.92 -2.13 11.11
C GLY A 352 1.76 -1.45 9.76
N GLY A 353 1.70 -0.11 9.77
CA GLY A 353 1.60 0.73 8.58
C GLY A 353 2.56 1.91 8.61
N ALA A 354 3.16 2.24 7.47
CA ALA A 354 3.99 3.43 7.29
C ALA A 354 4.10 3.81 5.80
N ALA A 355 4.58 5.03 5.54
CA ALA A 355 4.80 5.52 4.17
C ALA A 355 5.93 4.76 3.47
N SER A 356 5.77 4.58 2.18
CA SER A 356 6.74 4.00 1.24
C SER A 356 6.46 4.62 -0.13
N GLY A 357 7.45 4.86 -0.99
CA GLY A 357 7.14 5.26 -2.37
C GLY A 357 6.67 6.71 -2.60
N ILE A 358 6.80 7.61 -1.62
CA ILE A 358 6.63 9.05 -1.85
C ILE A 358 7.82 9.56 -2.68
N SER A 359 7.57 10.36 -3.72
CA SER A 359 8.63 11.07 -4.43
C SER A 359 8.56 12.58 -4.23
N ASP A 360 9.74 13.19 -4.12
CA ASP A 360 9.93 14.65 -4.10
C ASP A 360 10.01 15.22 -5.54
N SER A 361 10.13 14.34 -6.54
CA SER A 361 10.02 14.67 -7.97
C SER A 361 8.62 15.17 -8.29
N LYS A 362 8.53 16.00 -9.33
CA LYS A 362 7.25 16.61 -9.77
C LYS A 362 6.56 15.74 -10.82
N LEU A 363 7.29 14.78 -11.38
CA LEU A 363 6.92 14.02 -12.57
C LEU A 363 7.40 12.57 -12.43
N PRO A 364 6.83 11.62 -13.19
CA PRO A 364 7.33 10.25 -13.28
C PRO A 364 8.65 10.18 -14.07
N ASP A 365 9.71 10.76 -13.52
CA ASP A 365 11.04 10.82 -14.12
C ASP A 365 12.03 9.88 -13.43
N MET A 366 13.32 10.02 -13.77
CA MET A 366 14.38 9.23 -13.14
C MET A 366 14.41 9.44 -11.62
N GLN A 367 14.14 10.66 -11.13
CA GLN A 367 14.12 10.94 -9.70
C GLN A 367 13.02 10.14 -9.00
N ALA A 368 11.79 10.19 -9.52
CA ALA A 368 10.70 9.36 -9.01
C ALA A 368 11.05 7.87 -9.05
N GLY A 369 11.66 7.39 -10.13
CA GLY A 369 12.04 5.98 -10.27
C GLY A 369 12.97 5.48 -9.16
N TRP A 370 14.04 6.22 -8.83
CA TRP A 370 14.98 5.77 -7.81
C TRP A 370 14.48 6.00 -6.37
N GLU A 371 13.77 7.11 -6.10
CA GLU A 371 13.20 7.40 -4.79
C GLU A 371 12.15 6.36 -4.40
N GLN A 372 11.21 6.08 -5.31
CA GLN A 372 10.17 5.07 -5.09
C GLN A 372 10.76 3.65 -5.04
N GLY A 373 11.73 3.35 -5.91
CA GLY A 373 12.39 2.05 -5.93
C GLY A 373 13.12 1.72 -4.63
N MET A 374 13.90 2.67 -4.12
CA MET A 374 14.65 2.51 -2.87
C MET A 374 13.73 2.35 -1.67
N THR A 375 12.77 3.26 -1.50
CA THR A 375 11.89 3.28 -0.32
C THR A 375 10.96 2.07 -0.28
N ASN A 376 10.36 1.65 -1.40
CA ASN A 376 9.50 0.46 -1.45
C ASN A 376 10.27 -0.85 -1.23
N ALA A 377 11.48 -0.97 -1.79
CA ALA A 377 12.31 -2.15 -1.59
C ALA A 377 12.71 -2.30 -0.12
N LEU A 378 13.15 -1.21 0.54
CA LEU A 378 13.52 -1.24 1.95
C LEU A 378 12.31 -1.49 2.85
N ALA A 379 11.15 -0.90 2.57
CA ALA A 379 9.92 -1.14 3.33
C ALA A 379 9.50 -2.62 3.27
N GLY A 380 9.52 -3.22 2.07
CA GLY A 380 9.20 -4.64 1.89
C GLY A 380 10.22 -5.56 2.55
N LEU A 381 11.52 -5.33 2.34
CA LEU A 381 12.58 -6.14 2.97
C LEU A 381 12.55 -6.01 4.49
N ALA A 382 12.14 -4.86 5.02
CA ALA A 382 11.94 -4.64 6.45
C ALA A 382 10.68 -5.34 6.98
N GLY A 383 9.79 -5.87 6.13
CA GLY A 383 8.60 -6.60 6.53
C GLY A 383 7.48 -5.70 7.05
N LEU A 384 7.34 -4.50 6.50
CA LEU A 384 6.22 -3.60 6.79
C LEU A 384 4.92 -4.23 6.25
N ASN A 385 3.90 -4.40 7.10
CA ASN A 385 2.69 -5.10 6.67
C ASN A 385 1.91 -4.30 5.63
N MET A 386 1.77 -3.00 5.86
CA MET A 386 1.11 -2.08 4.94
C MET A 386 2.03 -0.96 4.52
N CYS A 387 2.54 -1.08 3.30
CA CYS A 387 3.35 -0.10 2.60
C CYS A 387 2.40 0.89 1.90
N TYR A 388 2.18 2.04 2.51
CA TYR A 388 1.30 3.10 1.99
C TYR A 388 2.06 4.07 1.10
N GLU A 389 1.35 4.88 0.32
CA GLU A 389 1.90 5.81 -0.66
C GLU A 389 2.81 5.17 -1.70
N ALA A 390 2.78 3.83 -1.83
CA ALA A 390 3.81 3.04 -2.50
C ALA A 390 4.01 3.46 -3.97
N VAL A 391 2.97 4.00 -4.59
CA VAL A 391 2.94 4.45 -5.98
C VAL A 391 2.01 5.65 -6.17
N GLY A 392 2.26 6.43 -7.21
CA GLY A 392 1.38 7.49 -7.67
C GLY A 392 1.65 8.88 -7.10
N ILE A 393 2.29 8.99 -5.94
CA ILE A 393 2.50 10.26 -5.22
C ILE A 393 3.81 10.96 -5.61
N HIS A 394 3.69 12.26 -5.88
CA HIS A 394 4.73 13.18 -6.31
C HIS A 394 4.70 14.48 -5.50
N ALA A 395 5.71 15.31 -5.72
CA ALA A 395 5.88 16.64 -5.14
C ALA A 395 5.69 16.63 -3.61
N SER A 396 6.23 15.61 -2.95
CA SER A 396 6.18 15.46 -1.49
C SER A 396 4.72 15.52 -0.98
N LEU A 397 3.88 14.59 -1.43
CA LEU A 397 2.43 14.48 -1.16
C LEU A 397 1.52 15.53 -1.83
N LEU A 398 2.05 16.52 -2.56
CA LEU A 398 1.22 17.56 -3.15
C LEU A 398 0.62 17.19 -4.52
N GLY A 399 1.19 16.19 -5.19
CA GLY A 399 0.80 15.79 -6.54
C GLY A 399 0.54 14.30 -6.66
N PHE A 400 -0.34 13.94 -7.59
CA PHE A 400 -0.59 12.55 -7.97
C PHE A 400 -0.54 12.39 -9.48
N CYS A 401 0.01 11.28 -9.96
CA CYS A 401 0.11 10.97 -11.38
C CYS A 401 -0.53 9.60 -11.65
N LEU A 402 -1.54 9.55 -12.53
CA LEU A 402 -2.24 8.30 -12.85
C LEU A 402 -1.32 7.32 -13.59
N GLU A 403 -0.47 7.81 -14.49
CA GLU A 403 0.53 7.01 -15.21
C GLU A 403 1.53 6.36 -14.25
N SER A 404 1.81 7.00 -13.11
CA SER A 404 2.67 6.42 -12.08
C SER A 404 2.08 5.20 -11.39
N LEU A 405 0.77 4.97 -11.44
CA LEU A 405 0.20 3.69 -11.00
C LEU A 405 0.64 2.55 -11.92
N VAL A 406 0.64 2.77 -13.24
CA VAL A 406 1.05 1.76 -14.23
C VAL A 406 2.56 1.51 -14.17
N LEU A 407 3.36 2.58 -14.10
CA LEU A 407 4.81 2.45 -13.91
C LEU A 407 5.16 1.80 -12.57
N GLY A 408 4.40 2.19 -11.54
CA GLY A 408 4.52 1.70 -10.18
C GLY A 408 4.20 0.22 -10.04
N ASP A 409 3.24 -0.32 -10.82
CA ASP A 409 2.92 -1.75 -10.83
C ASP A 409 4.16 -2.60 -11.15
N ASP A 410 4.92 -2.23 -12.19
CA ASP A 410 6.18 -2.90 -12.53
C ASP A 410 7.22 -2.76 -11.41
N LEU A 411 7.34 -1.58 -10.81
CA LEU A 411 8.28 -1.29 -9.72
C LEU A 411 7.97 -2.11 -8.47
N LEU A 412 6.71 -2.15 -8.05
CA LEU A 412 6.26 -2.94 -6.90
C LEU A 412 6.42 -4.44 -7.16
N GLY A 413 6.22 -4.89 -8.40
CA GLY A 413 6.53 -6.28 -8.78
C GLY A 413 8.01 -6.63 -8.58
N GLN A 414 8.93 -5.72 -8.92
CA GLN A 414 10.35 -5.91 -8.62
C GLN A 414 10.64 -5.87 -7.12
N ALA A 415 10.03 -4.93 -6.38
CA ALA A 415 10.20 -4.84 -4.92
C ALA A 415 9.73 -6.13 -4.23
N MET A 416 8.58 -6.68 -4.62
CA MET A 416 8.09 -7.95 -4.08
C MET A 416 8.96 -9.14 -4.49
N ARG A 417 9.59 -9.11 -5.66
CA ARG A 417 10.58 -10.13 -6.04
C ARG A 417 11.80 -10.09 -5.13
N LEU A 418 12.23 -8.92 -4.66
CA LEU A 418 13.29 -8.81 -3.65
C LEU A 418 12.84 -9.39 -2.31
N VAL A 419 11.58 -9.15 -1.90
CA VAL A 419 11.00 -9.73 -0.68
C VAL A 419 10.99 -11.26 -0.72
N ARG A 420 10.62 -11.87 -1.86
CA ARG A 420 10.66 -13.34 -2.01
C ARG A 420 12.04 -13.94 -1.75
N GLY A 421 13.13 -13.24 -2.07
CA GLY A 421 14.49 -13.76 -1.90
C GLY A 421 14.85 -14.86 -2.91
N ILE A 422 15.63 -15.85 -2.51
CA ILE A 422 16.11 -16.93 -3.40
C ILE A 422 15.73 -18.28 -2.78
N ASP A 423 15.01 -19.10 -3.54
CA ASP A 423 14.63 -20.45 -3.11
C ASP A 423 15.80 -21.42 -3.33
N VAL A 424 16.49 -21.77 -2.23
CA VAL A 424 17.60 -22.73 -2.25
C VAL A 424 17.10 -24.10 -1.81
N THR A 425 17.03 -25.02 -2.76
CA THR A 425 16.58 -26.41 -2.60
C THR A 425 17.59 -27.35 -3.24
N GLU A 426 17.49 -28.65 -2.95
CA GLU A 426 18.32 -29.67 -3.61
C GLU A 426 18.17 -29.61 -5.14
N ASP A 427 16.94 -29.54 -5.64
CA ASP A 427 16.65 -29.44 -7.07
C ASP A 427 17.17 -28.14 -7.70
N SER A 428 16.99 -26.98 -7.02
CA SER A 428 17.45 -25.68 -7.55
C SER A 428 18.96 -25.50 -7.53
N THR A 429 19.69 -26.35 -6.80
CA THR A 429 21.16 -26.38 -6.74
C THR A 429 21.79 -27.58 -7.43
N SER A 430 20.99 -28.47 -8.03
CA SER A 430 21.52 -29.58 -8.82
C SER A 430 22.33 -29.08 -10.02
N ILE A 431 23.56 -29.61 -10.14
CA ILE A 431 24.49 -29.24 -11.21
C ILE A 431 24.31 -30.10 -12.47
N ASP A 432 23.31 -30.98 -12.52
CA ASP A 432 23.18 -31.94 -13.63
C ASP A 432 22.87 -31.25 -14.95
N VAL A 433 21.98 -30.25 -14.95
CA VAL A 433 21.77 -29.40 -16.13
C VAL A 433 23.07 -28.70 -16.56
N MET A 434 23.94 -28.32 -15.61
CA MET A 434 25.23 -27.72 -15.95
C MET A 434 26.15 -28.72 -16.63
N LYS A 435 26.21 -29.97 -16.15
CA LYS A 435 27.00 -31.03 -16.78
C LYS A 435 26.49 -31.33 -18.19
N ASP A 436 25.18 -31.55 -18.33
CA ASP A 436 24.55 -31.89 -19.61
C ASP A 436 24.82 -30.81 -20.67
N ILE A 437 24.73 -29.54 -20.29
CA ILE A 437 24.90 -28.42 -21.23
C ILE A 437 26.38 -28.12 -21.53
N CYS A 438 27.26 -28.23 -20.54
CA CYS A 438 28.67 -27.84 -20.69
C CYS A 438 29.58 -28.95 -21.24
N VAL A 439 29.30 -30.22 -20.97
CA VAL A 439 30.14 -31.34 -21.43
C VAL A 439 29.75 -31.76 -22.84
N ASP A 440 28.46 -32.01 -23.07
CA ASP A 440 27.95 -32.61 -24.31
C ASP A 440 26.92 -31.73 -25.05
N GLY A 441 26.57 -30.57 -24.49
CA GLY A 441 25.45 -29.75 -24.91
C GLY A 441 25.79 -28.54 -25.79
N PRO A 442 24.79 -27.69 -26.07
CA PRO A 442 24.92 -26.55 -26.99
C PRO A 442 25.72 -25.36 -26.43
N GLY A 443 26.25 -25.46 -25.20
CA GLY A 443 26.97 -24.36 -24.54
C GLY A 443 26.08 -23.20 -24.06
N HIS A 444 24.75 -23.37 -24.04
CA HIS A 444 23.80 -22.39 -23.49
C HIS A 444 22.53 -23.06 -22.92
N TYR A 445 21.85 -22.40 -21.98
CA TYR A 445 20.70 -22.99 -21.27
C TYR A 445 19.32 -22.66 -21.87
N LEU A 446 19.23 -21.77 -22.86
CA LEU A 446 17.96 -21.23 -23.40
C LEU A 446 16.91 -22.28 -23.80
N GLY A 447 17.35 -23.45 -24.27
CA GLY A 447 16.47 -24.55 -24.69
C GLY A 447 16.27 -25.64 -23.65
N SER A 448 16.89 -25.52 -22.47
CA SER A 448 16.80 -26.55 -21.43
C SER A 448 15.40 -26.60 -20.82
N ALA A 449 14.97 -27.80 -20.41
CA ALA A 449 13.68 -27.98 -19.74
C ALA A 449 13.59 -27.15 -18.45
N GLN A 450 14.70 -27.05 -17.71
CA GLN A 450 14.78 -26.25 -16.48
C GLN A 450 14.53 -24.77 -16.77
N THR A 451 15.23 -24.17 -17.75
CA THR A 451 15.02 -22.77 -18.12
C THR A 451 13.57 -22.52 -18.51
N LEU A 452 13.00 -23.37 -19.36
CA LEU A 452 11.62 -23.21 -19.82
C LEU A 452 10.60 -23.34 -18.68
N GLY A 453 10.84 -24.24 -17.72
CA GLY A 453 9.98 -24.43 -16.54
C GLY A 453 10.03 -23.25 -15.57
N LEU A 454 11.21 -22.65 -15.38
CA LEU A 454 11.41 -21.53 -14.44
C LEU A 454 11.00 -20.16 -15.01
N MET A 455 10.84 -20.02 -16.33
CA MET A 455 10.53 -18.74 -16.97
C MET A 455 9.42 -17.98 -16.24
N GLN A 456 8.34 -18.67 -15.84
CA GLN A 456 7.16 -18.01 -15.29
C GLN A 456 7.05 -18.12 -13.77
N THR A 457 7.82 -19.00 -13.13
CA THR A 457 7.76 -19.22 -11.68
C THR A 457 8.90 -18.51 -10.93
N GLU A 458 10.01 -18.20 -11.61
CA GLU A 458 11.20 -17.59 -11.00
C GLU A 458 11.38 -16.11 -11.36
N TYR A 459 10.98 -15.74 -12.58
CA TYR A 459 11.22 -14.42 -13.14
C TYR A 459 9.95 -13.56 -13.16
N VAL A 460 10.10 -12.29 -12.81
CA VAL A 460 9.06 -11.27 -12.96
C VAL A 460 9.29 -10.50 -14.25
N TYR A 461 8.24 -10.40 -15.06
CA TYR A 461 8.25 -9.67 -16.32
C TYR A 461 7.47 -8.36 -16.17
N PRO A 462 8.07 -7.22 -16.55
CA PRO A 462 7.37 -5.94 -16.54
C PRO A 462 6.28 -5.90 -17.62
N SER A 463 5.20 -5.20 -17.33
CA SER A 463 4.12 -4.88 -18.24
C SER A 463 4.50 -3.76 -19.22
N VAL A 464 5.27 -2.76 -18.76
CA VAL A 464 5.61 -1.58 -19.58
C VAL A 464 7.11 -1.34 -19.73
N ALA A 465 7.95 -1.79 -18.78
CA ALA A 465 9.39 -1.62 -18.92
C ALA A 465 9.99 -2.42 -20.09
N ASN A 466 10.85 -1.77 -20.88
CA ASN A 466 11.43 -2.35 -22.09
C ASN A 466 12.73 -3.12 -21.80
N ARG A 467 12.79 -4.39 -22.22
CA ARG A 467 13.99 -5.26 -22.13
C ARG A 467 14.51 -5.72 -23.51
N MET A 468 14.11 -5.04 -24.59
CA MET A 468 14.53 -5.37 -25.95
C MET A 468 16.02 -5.08 -26.15
N SER A 469 16.66 -5.80 -27.07
CA SER A 469 17.98 -5.40 -27.55
C SER A 469 17.91 -4.05 -28.28
N PRO A 470 19.02 -3.29 -28.40
CA PRO A 470 19.01 -2.00 -29.09
C PRO A 470 18.51 -2.07 -30.54
N LYS A 471 18.75 -3.20 -31.23
CA LYS A 471 18.27 -3.45 -32.59
C LYS A 471 16.75 -3.63 -32.60
N GLU A 472 16.22 -4.52 -31.76
CA GLU A 472 14.77 -4.77 -31.65
C GLU A 472 14.02 -3.50 -31.20
N TRP A 473 14.58 -2.73 -30.27
CA TRP A 473 14.02 -1.45 -29.84
C TRP A 473 13.96 -0.44 -30.99
N ALA A 474 15.01 -0.35 -31.82
CA ALA A 474 15.02 0.51 -33.00
C ALA A 474 14.02 0.04 -34.07
N GLU A 475 13.90 -1.27 -34.29
CA GLU A 475 12.93 -1.88 -35.20
C GLU A 475 11.48 -1.71 -34.72
N ALA A 476 11.27 -1.63 -33.41
CA ALA A 476 9.99 -1.33 -32.78
C ALA A 476 9.68 0.18 -32.70
N GLU A 477 10.38 1.01 -33.48
CA GLU A 477 10.21 2.46 -33.52
C GLU A 477 10.55 3.19 -32.21
N LYS A 478 11.48 2.63 -31.43
CA LYS A 478 12.07 3.27 -30.24
C LYS A 478 11.02 3.66 -29.18
N PRO A 479 10.19 2.70 -28.71
CA PRO A 479 9.11 2.99 -27.78
C PRO A 479 9.65 3.66 -26.51
N VAL A 480 8.93 4.70 -26.07
CA VAL A 480 9.20 5.45 -24.84
C VAL A 480 8.35 4.87 -23.71
N LEU A 481 8.96 4.73 -22.53
CA LEU A 481 8.32 4.13 -21.36
C LEU A 481 7.04 4.87 -20.96
N LEU A 482 7.07 6.20 -20.90
CA LEU A 482 5.93 7.02 -20.51
C LEU A 482 4.76 6.89 -21.50
N ASP A 483 5.03 6.91 -22.80
CA ASP A 483 3.99 6.73 -23.84
C ASP A 483 3.31 5.36 -23.71
N THR A 484 4.09 4.33 -23.41
CA THR A 484 3.57 2.97 -23.16
C THR A 484 2.68 2.94 -21.91
N ALA A 485 3.08 3.61 -20.84
CA ALA A 485 2.28 3.72 -19.61
C ALA A 485 0.98 4.50 -19.82
N ILE A 486 1.02 5.60 -20.59
CA ILE A 486 -0.18 6.38 -20.97
C ILE A 486 -1.16 5.50 -21.77
N ALA A 487 -0.65 4.77 -22.77
CA ALA A 487 -1.47 3.87 -23.58
C ALA A 487 -2.14 2.78 -22.72
N ARG A 488 -1.37 2.16 -21.81
CA ARG A 488 -1.88 1.12 -20.90
C ARG A 488 -2.91 1.68 -19.90
N LYS A 489 -2.67 2.86 -19.33
CA LYS A 489 -3.63 3.55 -18.45
C LYS A 489 -4.96 3.78 -19.19
N ASN A 490 -4.90 4.31 -20.41
CA ASN A 490 -6.09 4.59 -21.22
C ASN A 490 -6.84 3.30 -21.59
N GLU A 491 -6.12 2.22 -21.92
CA GLU A 491 -6.72 0.90 -22.19
C GLU A 491 -7.50 0.38 -20.98
N ILE A 492 -6.90 0.43 -19.79
CA ILE A 492 -7.55 -0.01 -18.55
C ILE A 492 -8.80 0.84 -18.27
N LEU A 493 -8.69 2.17 -18.32
CA LEU A 493 -9.80 3.08 -18.02
C LEU A 493 -10.96 2.96 -19.04
N ALA A 494 -10.67 2.62 -20.30
CA ALA A 494 -11.68 2.39 -21.31
C ALA A 494 -12.47 1.08 -21.09
N ALA A 495 -11.87 0.08 -20.44
CA ALA A 495 -12.49 -1.22 -20.18
C ALA A 495 -13.09 -1.33 -18.76
N ALA A 496 -12.54 -0.61 -17.78
CA ALA A 496 -12.95 -0.67 -16.38
C ALA A 496 -14.19 0.20 -16.12
N GLY A 497 -15.24 -0.42 -15.56
CA GLY A 497 -16.47 0.24 -15.14
C GLY A 497 -16.66 0.25 -13.62
N ASN A 498 -17.84 0.68 -13.19
CA ASN A 498 -18.26 0.60 -11.79
C ASN A 498 -18.37 -0.87 -11.35
N VAL A 499 -17.77 -1.19 -10.20
CA VAL A 499 -17.73 -2.53 -9.63
C VAL A 499 -18.73 -2.73 -8.48
N VAL A 500 -19.58 -1.74 -8.21
CA VAL A 500 -20.79 -1.85 -7.37
C VAL A 500 -21.95 -2.33 -8.23
N ASP A 501 -22.87 -3.10 -7.64
CA ASP A 501 -24.07 -3.58 -8.34
C ASP A 501 -24.89 -2.41 -8.92
N PRO A 502 -25.39 -2.48 -10.17
CA PRO A 502 -26.10 -1.38 -10.81
C PRO A 502 -27.35 -0.88 -10.06
N GLU A 503 -28.05 -1.74 -9.31
CA GLU A 503 -29.20 -1.32 -8.52
C GLU A 503 -28.77 -0.55 -7.27
N ILE A 504 -27.67 -0.99 -6.63
CA ILE A 504 -27.06 -0.30 -5.50
C ILE A 504 -26.47 1.04 -5.94
N ASP A 505 -25.76 1.10 -7.06
CA ASP A 505 -25.22 2.34 -7.63
C ASP A 505 -26.32 3.37 -7.87
N ARG A 506 -27.41 2.96 -8.52
CA ARG A 506 -28.58 3.83 -8.72
C ARG A 506 -29.16 4.32 -7.40
N ALA A 507 -29.35 3.44 -6.42
CA ALA A 507 -29.88 3.82 -5.11
C ALA A 507 -28.96 4.80 -4.37
N ILE A 508 -27.64 4.64 -4.46
CA ILE A 508 -26.66 5.56 -3.86
C ILE A 508 -26.75 6.93 -4.55
N ARG A 509 -26.80 6.98 -5.88
CA ARG A 509 -26.90 8.24 -6.65
C ARG A 509 -28.24 8.94 -6.49
N ASP A 510 -29.32 8.21 -6.22
CA ASP A 510 -30.63 8.79 -5.88
C ASP A 510 -30.62 9.40 -4.46
N ARG A 511 -29.77 8.88 -3.57
CA ARG A 511 -29.69 9.27 -2.16
C ARG A 511 -28.66 10.37 -1.89
N PHE A 512 -27.52 10.34 -2.58
CA PHE A 512 -26.37 11.20 -2.37
C PHE A 512 -25.94 11.87 -3.67
N ASN A 513 -25.43 13.11 -3.57
CA ASN A 513 -24.93 13.85 -4.72
C ASN A 513 -23.54 13.33 -5.11
N ILE A 514 -23.44 12.58 -6.22
CA ILE A 514 -22.20 11.95 -6.68
C ILE A 514 -21.61 12.68 -7.90
N PHE A 515 -20.33 13.04 -7.83
CA PHE A 515 -19.64 13.97 -8.74
C PHE A 515 -18.73 13.30 -9.78
N PHE A 516 -18.71 11.96 -9.83
CA PHE A 516 -18.02 11.20 -10.87
C PHE A 516 -19.01 10.38 -11.70
N GLN A 517 -18.61 10.04 -12.92
CA GLN A 517 -19.41 9.25 -13.87
C GLN A 517 -19.09 7.77 -13.78
#